data_AF-A0A8S3YKB8-F1
#
_entry.id   AF-A0A8S3YKB8-F1
#
_cell.length_a   1.000
_cell.length_b   1.000
_cell.length_c   1.000
_cell.angle_alpha   90.00
_cell.angle_beta   90.00
_cell.angle_gamma   90.00
#
_symmetry.space_group_name_H-M   'P 1'
#
loop_
_entity.id
_entity.type
_entity.pdbx_description
1 polymer ?
#
loop_
_entity_poly.entity_id
_entity_poly.type
_entity_poly.pdbx_seq_one_letter_code
_entity_poly.pdbx_strand_id
1 'polypeptide(L)'
;PLGEIFRARLRQFPALVNCCTIDWFSPWPADALRSVALRFLQDIDSLQCTDDVMNGLVAMCQIIQESVTQKSKLYLEEMGRYNYVTPTSYLELLGIYSMLVNRKKKELTLASSRLKTGLDKILVTTIEVTKLQEELAMMSPELDKAVKEATLTMDQIATDTIIAEKTKAEVQKEEQIASVKQSETEAIAADAQKDLDEALPAL
;
A
#
# COMPACT_ATOMS: atom_id res chain seq x y z
N PRO A 1 47.58 6.30 -37.06
CA PRO A 1 47.30 4.94 -37.59
C PRO A 1 48.30 3.93 -37.04
N LEU A 2 47.78 2.86 -36.43
CA LEU A 2 48.58 1.79 -35.82
C LEU A 2 48.75 0.63 -36.81
N GLY A 3 49.88 -0.07 -36.72
CA GLY A 3 50.14 -1.30 -37.47
C GLY A 3 51.07 -1.13 -38.68
N GLU A 4 52.10 -1.97 -38.76
CA GLU A 4 53.03 -2.00 -39.89
C GLU A 4 52.37 -2.43 -41.20
N ILE A 5 51.37 -3.32 -41.12
CA ILE A 5 50.65 -3.83 -42.29
C ILE A 5 49.99 -2.68 -43.07
N PHE A 6 49.38 -1.72 -42.38
CA PHE A 6 48.77 -0.56 -43.02
C PHE A 6 49.80 0.30 -43.76
N ARG A 7 50.95 0.56 -43.12
CA ARG A 7 52.07 1.29 -43.75
C ARG A 7 52.68 0.54 -44.94
N ALA A 8 52.76 -0.78 -44.87
CA ALA A 8 53.22 -1.61 -45.99
C ALA A 8 52.26 -1.54 -47.18
N ARG A 9 50.95 -1.62 -46.94
CA ARG A 9 49.92 -1.49 -47.99
C ARG A 9 49.93 -0.12 -48.65
N LEU A 10 50.07 0.97 -47.89
CA LEU A 10 50.17 2.31 -48.46
C LEU A 10 51.40 2.47 -49.40
N ARG A 11 52.51 1.78 -49.10
CA ARG A 11 53.69 1.75 -49.99
C ARG A 11 53.48 0.89 -51.24
N GLN A 12 52.73 -0.20 -51.12
CA GLN A 12 52.41 -1.10 -52.25
C GLN A 12 51.40 -0.49 -53.22
N PHE A 13 50.51 0.40 -52.75
CA PHE A 13 49.45 1.00 -53.56
C PHE A 13 49.47 2.54 -53.47
N PRO A 14 50.35 3.23 -54.21
CA PRO A 14 50.49 4.70 -54.16
C PRO A 14 49.22 5.47 -54.54
N ALA A 15 48.33 4.86 -55.34
CA ALA A 15 47.04 5.46 -55.72
C ALA A 15 46.15 5.77 -54.50
N LEU A 16 46.27 5.04 -53.39
CA LEU A 16 45.51 5.31 -52.16
C LEU A 16 45.89 6.64 -51.50
N VAL A 17 47.12 7.11 -51.72
CA VAL A 17 47.59 8.40 -51.19
C VAL A 17 47.43 9.50 -52.24
N ASN A 18 47.68 9.19 -53.51
CA ASN A 18 47.69 10.18 -54.58
C ASN A 18 46.32 10.48 -55.20
N CYS A 19 45.38 9.54 -55.14
CA CYS A 19 44.07 9.64 -55.81
C CYS A 19 42.89 9.67 -54.84
N CYS A 20 43.12 9.57 -53.53
CA CYS A 20 42.09 9.67 -52.50
C CYS A 20 42.34 10.88 -51.60
N THR A 21 41.26 11.50 -51.13
CA THR A 21 41.34 12.52 -50.08
C THR A 21 41.53 11.85 -48.73
N ILE A 22 42.56 12.24 -48.00
CA ILE A 22 42.81 11.74 -46.65
C ILE A 22 42.03 12.59 -45.66
N ASP A 23 41.05 11.97 -44.99
CA ASP A 23 40.35 12.56 -43.85
C ASP A 23 40.92 12.02 -42.54
N TRP A 24 41.34 12.93 -41.65
CA TRP A 24 42.09 12.57 -40.45
C TRP A 24 41.24 12.72 -39.18
N PHE A 25 40.95 11.59 -38.55
CA PHE A 25 40.22 11.54 -37.29
C PHE A 25 41.19 11.60 -36.11
N SER A 26 41.17 12.72 -35.41
CA SER A 26 41.91 12.91 -34.16
C SER A 26 41.12 12.37 -32.96
N PRO A 27 41.80 12.07 -31.84
CA PRO A 27 41.11 11.84 -30.57
C PRO A 27 40.18 13.01 -30.25
N TRP A 28 39.04 12.70 -29.62
CA TRP A 28 38.08 13.74 -29.26
C TRP A 28 38.71 14.76 -28.32
N PRO A 29 38.64 16.07 -28.64
CA PRO A 29 39.09 17.11 -27.73
C PRO A 29 38.17 17.20 -26.51
N ALA A 30 38.66 17.85 -25.45
CA ALA A 30 37.91 18.15 -24.24
C ALA A 30 36.51 18.70 -24.52
N ASP A 31 36.40 19.66 -25.43
CA ASP A 31 35.12 20.30 -25.79
C ASP A 31 34.14 19.32 -26.45
N ALA A 32 34.63 18.40 -27.28
CA ALA A 32 33.79 17.36 -27.88
C ALA A 32 33.29 16.37 -26.82
N LEU A 33 34.14 15.96 -25.88
CA LEU A 33 33.75 15.09 -24.76
C LEU A 33 32.65 15.74 -23.90
N ARG A 34 32.79 17.05 -23.64
CA ARG A 34 31.78 17.84 -22.92
C ARG A 34 30.48 17.94 -23.69
N SER A 35 30.53 18.28 -24.97
CA SER A 35 29.34 18.43 -25.81
C SER A 35 28.56 17.13 -25.92
N VAL A 36 29.25 16.00 -26.08
CA VAL A 36 28.61 14.68 -26.14
C VAL A 36 28.00 14.31 -24.80
N ALA A 37 28.74 14.49 -23.70
CA ALA A 37 28.20 14.25 -22.36
C ALA A 37 26.96 15.11 -22.07
N LEU A 38 27.00 16.39 -22.40
CA LEU A 38 25.87 17.30 -22.19
C LEU A 38 24.63 16.81 -22.93
N ARG A 39 24.77 16.48 -24.22
CA ARG A 39 23.65 15.97 -25.02
C ARG A 39 23.07 14.69 -24.43
N PHE A 40 23.93 13.74 -24.06
CA PHE A 40 23.52 12.47 -23.44
C PHE A 40 22.83 12.67 -22.10
N LEU A 41 23.33 13.56 -21.24
CA LEU A 41 22.78 13.81 -19.92
C LEU A 41 21.44 14.56 -19.98
N GLN A 42 21.26 15.46 -20.97
CA GLN A 42 20.00 16.14 -21.21
C GLN A 42 18.89 15.19 -21.68
N ASP A 43 19.23 14.14 -22.42
CA ASP A 43 18.27 13.13 -22.86
C ASP A 43 17.81 12.20 -21.71
N ILE A 44 18.36 12.35 -20.51
CA ILE A 44 17.91 11.61 -19.32
C ILE A 44 16.78 12.39 -18.63
N ASP A 45 15.52 12.12 -19.00
CA ASP A 45 14.32 12.76 -18.42
C ASP A 45 14.27 12.70 -16.87
N SER A 46 14.86 11.65 -16.29
CA SER A 46 14.88 11.45 -14.84
C SER A 46 15.90 12.34 -14.11
N LEU A 47 16.83 12.97 -14.83
CA LEU A 47 17.90 13.79 -14.26
C LEU A 47 17.43 15.23 -14.08
N GLN A 48 16.55 15.46 -13.10
CA GLN A 48 16.17 16.81 -12.69
C GLN A 48 17.31 17.41 -11.87
N CYS A 49 18.13 18.24 -12.50
CA CYS A 49 19.26 18.90 -11.87
C CYS A 49 19.33 20.38 -12.29
N THR A 50 19.95 21.19 -11.44
CA THR A 50 20.25 22.58 -11.76
C THR A 50 21.40 22.65 -12.77
N ASP A 51 21.49 23.76 -13.51
CA ASP A 51 22.52 23.96 -14.53
C ASP A 51 23.94 23.82 -13.96
N ASP A 52 24.18 24.25 -12.72
CA ASP A 52 25.46 24.09 -12.03
C ASP A 52 25.85 22.62 -11.84
N VAL A 53 24.89 21.79 -11.43
CA VAL A 53 25.10 20.36 -11.23
C VAL A 53 25.30 19.67 -12.59
N MET A 54 24.53 20.06 -13.60
CA MET A 54 24.70 19.56 -14.97
C MET A 54 26.11 19.85 -15.50
N ASN A 55 26.59 21.09 -15.34
CA ASN A 55 27.93 21.49 -15.74
C ASN A 55 29.02 20.70 -14.98
N GLY A 56 28.80 20.46 -13.69
CA GLY A 56 29.68 19.60 -12.88
C GLY A 56 29.72 18.16 -13.40
N LEU A 57 28.58 17.56 -13.71
CA LEU A 57 28.49 16.20 -14.25
C LEU A 57 29.19 16.08 -15.62
N VAL A 58 28.99 17.05 -16.50
CA VAL A 58 29.65 17.11 -17.81
C VAL A 58 31.17 17.20 -17.65
N ALA A 59 31.66 18.04 -16.74
CA ALA A 59 33.09 18.15 -16.44
C ALA A 59 33.66 16.83 -15.89
N MET A 60 32.91 16.15 -15.01
CA MET A 60 33.31 14.84 -14.50
C MET A 60 33.42 13.77 -15.59
N CYS A 61 32.48 13.73 -16.54
CA CYS A 61 32.54 12.78 -17.65
C CYS A 61 33.82 12.97 -18.49
N GLN A 62 34.19 14.22 -18.78
CA GLN A 62 35.44 14.54 -19.47
C GLN A 62 36.65 14.04 -18.66
N ILE A 63 36.72 14.38 -17.37
CA ILE A 63 37.85 14.02 -16.49
C ILE A 63 38.03 12.49 -16.41
N ILE A 64 36.93 11.74 -16.33
CA ILE A 64 36.97 10.27 -16.29
C ILE A 64 37.61 9.72 -17.56
N GLN A 65 37.19 10.19 -18.74
CA GLN A 65 37.72 9.72 -20.01
C GLN A 65 39.20 10.08 -20.20
N GLU A 66 39.60 11.30 -19.82
CA GLU A 66 40.98 11.76 -19.88
C GLU A 66 41.88 10.96 -18.92
N SER A 67 41.39 10.70 -17.71
CA SER A 67 42.07 9.87 -16.70
C SER A 67 42.35 8.46 -17.22
N VAL A 68 41.35 7.79 -17.81
CA VAL A 68 41.52 6.44 -18.39
C VAL A 68 42.50 6.46 -19.56
N THR A 69 42.51 7.54 -20.35
CA THR A 69 43.48 7.72 -21.44
C THR A 69 44.91 7.85 -20.91
N GLN A 70 45.13 8.62 -19.85
CA GLN A 70 46.43 8.76 -19.21
C GLN A 70 46.88 7.44 -18.56
N LYS A 71 45.99 6.77 -17.83
CA LYS A 71 46.27 5.49 -17.19
C LYS A 71 46.58 4.37 -18.18
N SER A 72 45.94 4.39 -19.35
CA SER A 72 46.24 3.41 -20.41
C SER A 72 47.64 3.59 -21.00
N LYS A 73 48.18 4.83 -21.02
CA LYS A 73 49.58 5.08 -21.39
C LYS A 73 50.54 4.52 -20.35
N LEU A 74 50.29 4.81 -19.07
CA LEU A 74 51.09 4.28 -17.96
C LEU A 74 51.07 2.74 -17.94
N TYR A 75 49.90 2.14 -18.18
CA TYR A 75 49.77 0.69 -18.25
C TYR A 75 50.61 0.06 -19.37
N LEU A 76 50.74 0.74 -20.51
CA LEU A 76 51.64 0.30 -21.57
C LEU A 76 53.11 0.42 -21.16
N GLU A 77 53.49 1.52 -20.51
CA GLU A 77 54.86 1.76 -20.05
C GLU A 77 55.31 0.76 -18.98
N GLU A 78 54.45 0.45 -18.02
CA GLU A 78 54.76 -0.42 -16.88
C GLU A 78 54.63 -1.91 -17.22
N MET A 79 53.55 -2.29 -17.91
CA MET A 79 53.18 -3.70 -18.11
C MET A 79 53.44 -4.19 -19.54
N GLY A 80 53.83 -3.30 -20.46
CA GLY A 80 54.04 -3.63 -21.87
C GLY A 80 52.77 -4.05 -22.61
N ARG A 81 51.58 -3.79 -22.04
CA ARG A 81 50.29 -4.22 -22.57
C ARG A 81 49.46 -3.03 -23.04
N TYR A 82 48.90 -3.15 -24.24
CA TYR A 82 48.01 -2.13 -24.79
C TYR A 82 46.61 -2.23 -24.20
N ASN A 83 46.08 -1.10 -23.75
CA ASN A 83 44.66 -0.89 -23.50
C ASN A 83 44.17 0.25 -24.40
N TYR A 84 43.17 0.00 -25.25
CA TYR A 84 42.70 0.97 -26.23
C TYR A 84 41.48 1.71 -25.70
N VAL A 85 41.61 3.03 -25.58
CA VAL A 85 40.51 3.91 -25.21
C VAL A 85 39.85 4.41 -26.49
N THR A 86 38.58 4.05 -26.70
CA THR A 86 37.81 4.41 -27.90
C THR A 86 36.62 5.31 -27.54
N PRO A 87 36.13 6.15 -28.48
CA PRO A 87 34.89 6.90 -28.28
C PRO A 87 33.69 6.00 -27.97
N THR A 88 33.65 4.78 -28.53
CA THR A 88 32.59 3.81 -28.23
C THR A 88 32.53 3.47 -26.75
N SER A 89 33.68 3.21 -26.12
CA SER A 89 33.75 2.94 -24.67
C SER A 89 33.26 4.12 -23.83
N TYR A 90 33.44 5.36 -24.30
CA TYR A 90 32.90 6.56 -23.64
C TYR A 90 31.38 6.63 -23.76
N LEU A 91 30.83 6.33 -24.94
CA LEU A 91 29.37 6.29 -25.14
C LEU A 91 28.72 5.17 -24.32
N GLU A 92 29.38 4.01 -24.20
CA GLU A 92 28.95 2.92 -23.33
C GLU A 92 28.91 3.34 -21.86
N LEU A 93 29.94 4.05 -21.38
CA LEU A 93 29.95 4.61 -20.02
C LEU A 93 28.75 5.53 -19.77
N LEU A 94 28.46 6.45 -20.70
CA LEU A 94 27.32 7.35 -20.59
C LEU A 94 25.99 6.59 -20.62
N GLY A 95 25.87 5.57 -21.47
CA GLY A 95 24.69 4.69 -21.54
C GLY A 95 24.45 3.91 -20.24
N ILE A 96 25.51 3.33 -19.66
CA ILE A 96 25.44 2.61 -18.39
C ILE A 96 25.05 3.58 -17.26
N TYR A 97 25.61 4.78 -17.25
CA TYR A 97 25.25 5.82 -16.27
C TYR A 97 23.74 6.15 -16.35
N SER A 98 23.22 6.39 -17.55
CA SER A 98 21.78 6.66 -17.76
C SER A 98 20.90 5.50 -17.24
N MET A 99 21.26 4.26 -17.57
CA MET A 99 20.56 3.07 -17.09
C MET A 99 20.57 2.98 -15.56
N LEU A 100 21.72 3.21 -14.93
CA LEU A 100 21.88 3.16 -13.48
C LEU A 100 21.07 4.23 -12.76
N VAL A 101 21.14 5.48 -13.24
CA VAL A 101 20.37 6.60 -12.66
C VAL A 101 18.87 6.30 -12.71
N ASN A 102 18.37 5.86 -13.88
CA ASN A 102 16.97 5.52 -14.05
C ASN A 102 16.53 4.39 -13.11
N ARG A 103 17.35 3.34 -12.97
CA ARG A 103 17.07 2.24 -12.04
C ARG A 103 17.04 2.71 -10.59
N LYS A 104 18.05 3.47 -10.16
CA LYS A 104 18.16 3.97 -8.78
C LYS A 104 17.06 4.95 -8.42
N LYS A 105 16.68 5.85 -9.35
CA LYS A 105 15.55 6.75 -9.13
C LYS A 105 14.24 5.96 -8.98
N LYS A 106 14.00 4.95 -9.82
CA LYS A 106 12.82 4.08 -9.68
C LYS A 106 12.78 3.36 -8.34
N GLU A 107 13.89 2.75 -7.91
CA GLU A 107 14.00 2.11 -6.59
C GLU A 107 13.63 3.09 -5.45
N LEU A 108 14.18 4.32 -5.51
CA LEU A 108 13.97 5.34 -4.49
C LEU A 108 12.54 5.88 -4.49
N THR A 109 11.97 6.18 -5.67
CA THR A 109 10.59 6.64 -5.80
C THR A 109 9.59 5.59 -5.30
N LEU A 110 9.82 4.31 -5.58
CA LEU A 110 8.98 3.22 -5.06
C LEU A 110 9.06 3.14 -3.53
N ALA A 111 10.27 3.20 -2.97
CA ALA A 111 10.46 3.19 -1.52
C ALA A 111 9.79 4.40 -0.85
N SER A 112 9.94 5.60 -1.44
CA SER A 112 9.30 6.83 -0.96
C SER A 112 7.78 6.75 -1.03
N SER A 113 7.21 6.22 -2.11
CA SER A 113 5.76 6.05 -2.28
C SER A 113 5.19 5.06 -1.25
N ARG A 114 5.91 3.97 -0.99
CA ARG A 114 5.52 2.99 0.05
C ARG A 114 5.52 3.64 1.43
N LEU A 115 6.55 4.41 1.74
CA LEU A 115 6.65 5.13 3.02
C LEU A 115 5.51 6.14 3.17
N LYS A 116 5.24 6.93 2.13
CA LYS A 116 4.14 7.90 2.11
C LYS A 116 2.79 7.22 2.37
N THR A 117 2.49 6.16 1.61
CA THR A 117 1.25 5.38 1.81
C THR A 117 1.15 4.84 3.25
N GLY A 118 2.25 4.35 3.81
CA GLY A 118 2.29 3.88 5.20
C GLY A 118 1.99 4.99 6.20
N LEU A 119 2.60 6.17 6.02
CA LEU A 119 2.38 7.33 6.88
C LEU A 119 0.93 7.84 6.78
N ASP A 120 0.39 7.91 5.57
CA ASP A 120 -1.00 8.33 5.33
C ASP A 120 -1.98 7.40 6.04
N LYS A 121 -1.72 6.08 6.02
CA LYS A 121 -2.53 5.10 6.76
C LYS A 121 -2.44 5.29 8.26
N ILE A 122 -1.25 5.50 8.81
CA ILE A 122 -1.06 5.77 10.24
C ILE A 122 -1.82 7.03 10.66
N LEU A 123 -1.77 8.09 9.84
CA LEU A 123 -2.48 9.34 10.12
C LEU A 123 -4.00 9.14 10.11
N VAL A 124 -4.54 8.44 9.11
CA VAL A 124 -5.97 8.11 9.04
C VAL A 124 -6.41 7.28 10.24
N THR A 125 -5.67 6.22 10.58
CA THR A 125 -5.99 5.39 11.74
C THR A 125 -5.90 6.17 13.05
N THR A 126 -4.97 7.11 13.17
CA THR A 126 -4.90 7.98 14.36
C THR A 126 -6.17 8.80 14.52
N ILE A 127 -6.67 9.39 13.43
CA ILE A 127 -7.93 10.17 13.42
C ILE A 127 -9.14 9.28 13.75
N GLU A 128 -9.18 8.06 13.23
CA GLU A 128 -10.27 7.10 13.51
C GLU A 128 -10.24 6.66 14.98
N VAL A 129 -9.07 6.33 15.52
CA VAL A 129 -8.91 5.94 16.93
C VAL A 129 -9.29 7.08 17.87
N THR A 130 -8.93 8.33 17.57
CA THR A 130 -9.35 9.46 18.41
C THR A 130 -10.86 9.63 18.43
N LYS A 131 -11.55 9.43 17.31
CA LYS A 131 -13.03 9.47 17.26
C LYS A 131 -13.65 8.34 18.06
N LEU A 132 -13.14 7.12 17.92
CA LEU A 132 -13.62 5.97 18.70
C LEU A 132 -13.40 6.17 20.20
N GLN A 133 -12.31 6.81 20.61
CA GLN A 133 -12.06 7.17 22.01
C GLN A 133 -13.09 8.19 22.53
N GLU A 134 -13.45 9.20 21.73
CA GLU A 134 -14.49 10.17 22.07
C GLU A 134 -15.87 9.49 22.19
N GLU A 135 -16.23 8.63 21.24
CA GLU A 135 -17.49 7.87 21.26
C GLU A 135 -17.59 6.94 22.48
N LEU A 136 -16.51 6.21 22.80
CA LEU A 136 -16.45 5.36 23.99
C LEU A 136 -16.59 6.17 25.28
N ALA A 137 -15.96 7.35 25.36
CA ALA A 137 -16.08 8.23 26.51
C ALA A 137 -17.52 8.74 26.70
N MET A 138 -18.28 8.94 25.61
CA MET A 138 -19.70 9.30 25.68
C MET A 138 -20.62 8.12 26.02
N MET A 139 -20.39 6.93 25.45
CA MET A 139 -21.26 5.76 25.69
C MET A 139 -21.05 5.12 27.07
N SER A 140 -19.84 5.20 27.64
CA SER A 140 -19.53 4.61 28.94
C SER A 140 -20.52 5.00 30.07
N PRO A 141 -20.83 6.28 30.32
CA PRO A 141 -21.79 6.66 31.37
C PRO A 141 -23.24 6.28 31.05
N GLU A 142 -23.63 6.23 29.78
CA GLU A 142 -24.97 5.79 29.38
C GLU A 142 -25.16 4.29 29.63
N LEU A 143 -24.12 3.50 29.33
CA LEU A 143 -24.11 2.07 29.61
C LEU A 143 -24.20 1.81 31.12
N ASP A 144 -23.46 2.53 31.96
CA ASP A 144 -23.55 2.40 33.42
C ASP A 144 -24.95 2.72 33.96
N LYS A 145 -25.65 3.69 33.38
CA LYS A 145 -27.06 4.00 33.73
C LYS A 145 -27.98 2.88 33.30
N ALA A 146 -27.87 2.42 32.06
CA ALA A 146 -28.70 1.33 31.52
C ALA A 146 -28.50 0.03 32.31
N VAL A 147 -27.26 -0.29 32.73
CA VAL A 147 -26.98 -1.44 33.59
C VAL A 147 -27.67 -1.30 34.95
N LYS A 148 -27.61 -0.12 35.58
CA LYS A 148 -28.31 0.13 36.86
C LYS A 148 -29.82 -0.03 36.72
N GLU A 149 -30.40 0.55 35.67
CA GLU A 149 -31.84 0.42 35.38
C GLU A 149 -32.23 -1.03 35.09
N ALA A 150 -31.43 -1.76 34.32
CA ALA A 150 -31.64 -3.19 34.06
C ALA A 150 -31.56 -4.03 35.35
N THR A 151 -30.63 -3.74 36.26
CA THR A 151 -30.57 -4.45 37.56
C THR A 151 -31.80 -4.17 38.42
N LEU A 152 -32.28 -2.90 38.47
CA LEU A 152 -33.48 -2.54 39.22
C LEU A 152 -34.74 -3.22 38.67
N THR A 153 -34.88 -3.25 37.35
CA THR A 153 -36.01 -3.92 36.70
C THR A 153 -35.95 -5.44 36.88
N MET A 154 -34.76 -6.06 36.87
CA MET A 154 -34.60 -7.47 37.22
C MET A 154 -35.06 -7.77 38.65
N ASP A 155 -34.68 -6.94 39.61
CA ASP A 155 -35.07 -7.10 41.01
C ASP A 155 -36.60 -6.96 41.17
N GLN A 156 -37.22 -5.99 40.50
CA GLN A 156 -38.68 -5.81 40.48
C GLN A 156 -39.40 -7.01 39.84
N ILE A 157 -38.90 -7.52 38.72
CA ILE A 157 -39.47 -8.72 38.09
C ILE A 157 -39.36 -9.91 39.03
N ALA A 158 -38.25 -10.07 39.76
CA ALA A 158 -38.10 -11.15 40.73
C ALA A 158 -39.14 -11.03 41.86
N THR A 159 -39.38 -9.83 42.40
CA THR A 159 -40.42 -9.62 43.42
C THR A 159 -41.82 -9.85 42.88
N ASP A 160 -42.11 -9.34 41.69
CA ASP A 160 -43.43 -9.46 41.05
C ASP A 160 -43.73 -10.91 40.66
N THR A 161 -42.70 -11.67 40.26
CA THR A 161 -42.83 -13.11 39.97
C THR A 161 -43.23 -13.88 41.23
N ILE A 162 -42.65 -13.56 42.39
CA ILE A 162 -43.03 -14.19 43.67
C ILE A 162 -44.49 -13.88 44.04
N ILE A 163 -44.92 -12.63 43.83
CA ILE A 163 -46.29 -12.21 44.10
C ILE A 163 -47.25 -12.91 43.13
N ALA A 164 -46.94 -12.90 41.83
CA ALA A 164 -47.74 -13.54 40.80
C ALA A 164 -47.87 -15.05 41.01
N GLU A 165 -46.80 -15.75 41.43
CA GLU A 165 -46.83 -17.17 41.81
C GLU A 165 -47.79 -17.43 42.99
N LYS A 166 -47.76 -16.58 44.03
CA LYS A 166 -48.70 -16.69 45.17
C LYS A 166 -50.15 -16.48 44.74
N THR A 167 -50.42 -15.40 44.00
CA THR A 167 -51.78 -15.10 43.52
C THR A 167 -52.27 -16.19 42.56
N LYS A 168 -51.40 -16.72 41.69
CA LYS A 168 -51.72 -17.86 40.82
C LYS A 168 -52.12 -19.10 41.62
N ALA A 169 -51.39 -19.40 42.71
CA ALA A 169 -51.73 -20.52 43.58
C ALA A 169 -53.07 -20.32 44.32
N GLU A 170 -53.42 -19.08 44.69
CA GLU A 170 -54.72 -18.74 45.29
C GLU A 170 -55.85 -18.88 44.27
N VAL A 171 -55.71 -18.28 43.08
CA VAL A 171 -56.71 -18.36 42.01
C VAL A 171 -56.92 -19.81 41.57
N GLN A 172 -55.88 -20.63 41.48
CA GLN A 172 -56.03 -22.06 41.16
C GLN A 172 -56.87 -22.81 42.22
N LYS A 173 -56.75 -22.45 43.50
CA LYS A 173 -57.60 -23.04 44.55
C LYS A 173 -59.04 -22.56 44.43
N GLU A 174 -59.26 -21.28 44.18
CA GLU A 174 -60.60 -20.72 43.99
C GLU A 174 -61.27 -21.28 42.73
N GLU A 175 -60.54 -21.46 41.64
CA GLU A 175 -60.99 -22.07 40.39
C GLU A 175 -61.43 -23.52 40.61
N GLN A 176 -60.67 -24.31 41.39
CA GLN A 176 -61.08 -25.67 41.77
C GLN A 176 -62.37 -25.66 42.58
N ILE A 177 -62.51 -24.76 43.56
CA ILE A 177 -63.73 -24.65 44.38
C ILE A 177 -64.91 -24.21 43.51
N ALA A 178 -64.72 -23.23 42.63
CA ALA A 178 -65.74 -22.74 41.72
C ALA A 178 -66.17 -23.82 40.73
N SER A 179 -65.23 -24.62 40.21
CA SER A 179 -65.50 -25.75 39.31
C SER A 179 -66.33 -26.84 40.01
N VAL A 180 -66.01 -27.17 41.27
CA VAL A 180 -66.82 -28.11 42.08
C VAL A 180 -68.23 -27.54 42.28
N LYS A 181 -68.34 -26.29 42.75
CA LYS A 181 -69.65 -25.64 42.94
C LYS A 181 -70.45 -25.55 41.64
N GLN A 182 -69.80 -25.25 40.51
CA GLN A 182 -70.41 -25.23 39.19
C GLN A 182 -70.99 -26.61 38.86
N SER A 183 -70.21 -27.68 39.01
CA SER A 183 -70.67 -29.04 38.76
C SER A 183 -71.84 -29.46 39.66
N GLU A 184 -71.84 -29.03 40.93
CA GLU A 184 -72.95 -29.27 41.87
C GLU A 184 -74.21 -28.49 41.46
N THR A 185 -74.09 -27.21 41.09
CA THR A 185 -75.23 -26.42 40.61
C THR A 185 -75.75 -26.91 39.26
N GLU A 186 -74.90 -27.38 38.36
CA GLU A 186 -75.31 -27.98 37.08
C GLU A 186 -76.07 -29.29 37.32
N ALA A 187 -75.64 -30.11 38.28
CA ALA A 187 -76.37 -31.31 38.67
C ALA A 187 -77.74 -30.99 39.28
N ILE A 188 -77.82 -30.01 40.18
CA ILE A 188 -79.09 -29.56 40.79
C ILE A 188 -80.01 -28.94 39.73
N ALA A 189 -79.48 -28.13 38.81
CA ALA A 189 -80.25 -27.55 37.73
C ALA A 189 -80.77 -28.60 36.74
N ALA A 190 -79.95 -29.62 36.42
CA ALA A 190 -80.38 -30.75 35.60
C ALA A 190 -81.47 -31.58 36.27
N ASP A 191 -81.39 -31.81 37.58
CA ASP A 191 -82.40 -32.52 38.36
C ASP A 191 -83.72 -31.72 38.43
N ALA A 192 -83.65 -30.41 38.72
CA ALA A 192 -84.82 -29.53 38.72
C ALA A 192 -85.46 -29.39 37.32
N GLN A 193 -84.66 -29.38 36.25
CA GLN A 193 -85.17 -29.37 34.87
C GLN A 193 -85.86 -30.69 34.53
N LYS A 194 -85.33 -31.83 35.00
CA LYS A 194 -85.96 -33.14 34.83
C LYS A 194 -87.31 -33.22 35.55
N ASP A 195 -87.40 -32.73 36.78
CA ASP A 195 -88.66 -32.65 37.53
C ASP A 195 -89.70 -31.75 36.82
N LEU A 196 -89.25 -30.64 36.23
CA LEU A 196 -90.10 -29.76 35.41
C LEU A 196 -90.61 -30.49 34.15
N ASP A 197 -89.73 -31.19 33.44
CA ASP A 197 -90.05 -31.92 32.22
C ASP A 197 -91.00 -33.12 32.49
N GLU A 198 -90.97 -33.71 33.69
CA GLU A 198 -91.93 -34.73 34.14
C GLU A 198 -93.30 -34.13 34.53
N ALA A 199 -93.36 -32.87 34.96
CA ALA A 199 -94.60 -32.18 35.35
C ALA A 199 -95.36 -31.52 34.17
N LEU A 200 -94.65 -31.17 33.09
CA LEU A 200 -95.23 -30.53 31.89
C LEU A 200 -96.21 -31.40 31.05
N PRO A 201 -96.14 -32.75 31.00
CA PRO A 201 -97.09 -33.58 30.26
C PRO A 201 -98.49 -33.67 30.90
N ALA A 202 -98.70 -33.11 32.09
CA ALA A 202 -99.96 -33.13 32.84
C ALA A 202 -100.69 -31.77 32.90
N LEU A 203 -100.20 -30.76 32.16
CA LEU A 203 -100.74 -29.40 32.06
C LEU A 203 -101.21 -29.12 30.63
#